data_AF-A0A8H8N1E7-F1
#
_entry.id   AF-A0A8H8N1E7-F1
#
_cell.length_a   1.000
_cell.length_b   1.000
_cell.length_c   1.000
_cell.angle_alpha   90.00
_cell.angle_beta   90.00
_cell.angle_gamma   90.00
#
_symmetry.space_group_name_H-M   'P 1'
#
loop_
_entity.id
_entity.type
_entity.pdbx_description
1 polymer ?
#
loop_
_entity_poly.entity_id
_entity_poly.type
_entity_poly.pdbx_seq_one_letter_code
_entity_poly.pdbx_strand_id
1 'polypeptide(L)'
;MPLPQTRTSEGPMPSLRDQPRLTLPDKRSRFIERFSSNDWNHPAEVYSDLSTTLIEVRALVVAIKYSAPAVVLPATYGDAWGIIDMLEHRFRYPSKCIRVLADQVNSKNRKDQRWPSKANIEEGIKWLTQDSAPGCRRFLFFAGHGYSRQFVVNGNDCTEEGLLPRDHQTLETFNSRFDSNPEVVVDRETVVLDTDLNRCLAEGLADGAKLTVMFDCCYSGGLSGNDDDPNLM
;
A
#
# COMPACT_ATOMS: atom_id res chain seq x y z
N MET A 1 18.80 3.58 -45.39
CA MET A 1 18.98 4.69 -44.42
C MET A 1 19.13 4.07 -43.04
N PRO A 2 20.23 4.29 -42.30
CA PRO A 2 20.34 3.80 -40.93
C PRO A 2 19.64 4.77 -39.96
N LEU A 3 18.88 4.22 -39.01
CA LEU A 3 18.25 4.94 -37.89
C LEU A 3 19.33 5.47 -36.92
N PRO A 4 19.14 6.65 -36.30
CA PRO A 4 20.08 7.19 -35.34
C PRO A 4 19.91 6.50 -33.98
N GLN A 5 20.96 5.82 -33.51
CA GLN A 5 21.07 5.37 -32.12
C GLN A 5 21.63 6.51 -31.27
N THR A 6 20.76 7.21 -30.54
CA THR A 6 21.19 8.05 -29.42
C THR A 6 20.95 7.28 -28.12
N ARG A 7 21.88 6.40 -27.76
CA ARG A 7 21.97 5.85 -26.41
C ARG A 7 22.77 6.85 -25.60
N THR A 8 22.09 7.73 -24.87
CA THR A 8 22.75 8.56 -23.86
C THR A 8 23.32 7.62 -22.80
N SER A 9 24.65 7.53 -22.74
CA SER A 9 25.35 6.79 -21.70
C SER A 9 25.22 7.55 -20.38
N GLU A 10 24.17 7.25 -19.62
CA GLU A 10 24.17 7.58 -18.19
C GLU A 10 25.28 6.76 -17.54
N GLY A 11 26.24 7.43 -16.90
CA GLY A 11 27.35 6.80 -16.19
C GLY A 11 26.88 5.87 -15.07
N PRO A 12 27.76 5.02 -14.53
CA PRO A 12 27.40 4.12 -13.43
C PRO A 12 26.89 4.93 -12.23
N MET A 13 25.67 4.63 -11.79
CA MET A 13 25.07 5.24 -10.60
C MET A 13 25.94 4.95 -9.36
N PRO A 14 26.20 5.95 -8.50
CA PRO A 14 27.01 5.76 -7.30
C PRO A 14 26.43 4.70 -6.37
N SER A 15 27.31 3.99 -5.67
CA SER A 15 26.90 2.93 -4.75
C SER A 15 26.09 3.51 -3.58
N LEU A 16 25.13 2.75 -3.06
CA LEU A 16 24.27 3.15 -1.93
C LEU A 16 25.09 3.38 -0.65
N ARG A 17 26.32 2.85 -0.59
CA ARG A 17 27.24 3.05 0.52
C ARG A 17 27.89 4.43 0.53
N ASP A 18 27.90 5.12 -0.62
CA ASP A 18 28.61 6.38 -0.80
C ASP A 18 27.67 7.61 -0.70
N GLN A 19 26.36 7.39 -0.60
CA GLN A 19 25.40 8.47 -0.37
C GLN A 19 25.15 8.67 1.14
N PRO A 20 25.04 9.93 1.61
CA PRO A 20 24.71 10.20 3.00
C PRO A 20 23.36 9.57 3.35
N ARG A 21 23.33 8.76 4.41
CA ARG A 21 22.08 8.19 4.91
C ARG A 21 21.19 9.30 5.44
N LEU A 22 20.07 9.54 4.76
CA LEU A 22 19.06 10.49 5.22
C LEU A 22 18.50 10.07 6.59
N THR A 23 18.34 11.03 7.48
CA THR A 23 17.67 10.82 8.76
C THR A 23 16.16 10.61 8.54
N LEU A 24 15.46 10.05 9.53
CA LEU A 24 14.00 9.87 9.42
C LEU A 24 13.25 11.21 9.18
N PRO A 25 13.59 12.33 9.87
CA PRO A 25 13.05 13.64 9.54
C PRO A 25 13.31 14.09 8.09
N ASP A 26 14.51 13.84 7.55
CA ASP A 26 14.82 14.20 6.17
C ASP A 26 13.99 13.39 5.17
N LYS A 27 13.90 12.07 5.39
CA LYS A 27 13.07 11.17 4.56
C LYS A 27 11.61 11.61 4.56
N ARG A 28 11.06 11.90 5.75
CA ARG A 28 9.69 12.40 5.89
C ARG A 28 9.49 13.72 5.15
N SER A 29 10.44 14.65 5.24
CA SER A 29 10.35 15.94 4.58
C SER A 29 10.32 15.77 3.06
N ARG A 30 11.18 14.91 2.51
CA ARG A 30 11.21 14.55 1.09
C ARG A 30 9.92 13.89 0.61
N PHE A 31 9.37 12.97 1.41
CA PHE A 31 8.08 12.36 1.11
C PHE A 31 6.98 13.40 0.97
N ILE A 32 6.84 14.29 1.97
CA ILE A 32 5.80 15.33 1.99
C ILE A 32 5.96 16.29 0.80
N GLU A 33 7.19 16.70 0.50
CA GLU A 33 7.52 17.58 -0.63
C GLU A 33 7.04 16.99 -1.96
N ARG A 34 7.44 15.75 -2.27
CA ARG A 34 7.10 15.08 -3.54
C ARG A 34 5.63 14.65 -3.61
N PHE A 35 5.05 14.24 -2.48
CA PHE A 35 3.63 13.93 -2.40
C PHE A 35 2.78 15.17 -2.71
N SER A 36 3.14 16.33 -2.14
CA SER A 36 2.42 17.59 -2.33
C SER A 36 2.58 18.15 -3.74
N SER A 37 3.71 17.85 -4.39
CA SER A 37 4.02 18.27 -5.76
C SER A 37 3.39 17.38 -6.84
N ASN A 38 2.68 16.31 -6.45
CA ASN A 38 2.10 15.31 -7.35
C ASN A 38 3.14 14.62 -8.25
N ASP A 39 4.33 14.34 -7.70
CA ASP A 39 5.40 13.61 -8.40
C ASP A 39 5.03 12.14 -8.69
N TRP A 40 4.00 11.65 -8.02
CA TRP A 40 3.41 10.31 -8.16
C TRP A 40 1.91 10.44 -8.46
N ASN A 41 1.23 9.33 -8.72
CA ASN A 41 -0.21 9.30 -9.03
C ASN A 41 -0.55 10.03 -10.34
N HIS A 42 0.28 9.87 -11.37
CA HIS A 42 0.01 10.43 -12.69
C HIS A 42 -1.32 9.89 -13.26
N PRO A 43 -2.12 10.74 -13.93
CA PRO A 43 -3.46 10.40 -14.33
C PRO A 43 -3.44 9.49 -15.58
N ALA A 44 -4.55 8.78 -15.81
CA ALA A 44 -4.61 7.69 -16.78
C ALA A 44 -4.42 8.15 -18.24
N GLU A 45 -4.70 9.42 -18.53
CA GLU A 45 -4.53 10.03 -19.85
C GLU A 45 -3.05 10.10 -20.26
N VAL A 46 -2.12 10.02 -19.30
CA VAL A 46 -0.68 9.94 -19.57
C VAL A 46 -0.27 8.50 -19.93
N TYR A 47 -1.13 7.50 -19.70
CA TYR A 47 -0.77 6.09 -19.86
C TYR A 47 -0.69 5.62 -21.32
N SER A 48 -1.31 6.34 -22.28
CA SER A 48 -1.23 6.01 -23.71
C SER A 48 0.21 6.05 -24.25
N ASP A 49 1.04 6.93 -23.70
CA ASP A 49 2.45 7.08 -24.07
C ASP A 49 3.39 6.17 -23.25
N LEU A 50 2.82 5.42 -22.29
CA LEU A 50 3.54 4.66 -21.27
C LEU A 50 3.16 3.17 -21.23
N SER A 51 2.36 2.72 -22.19
CA SER A 51 1.66 1.43 -22.16
C SER A 51 2.58 0.26 -21.83
N THR A 52 3.75 0.16 -22.48
CA THR A 52 4.68 -0.95 -22.25
C THR A 52 5.28 -0.93 -20.84
N THR A 53 5.73 0.23 -20.34
CA THR A 53 6.36 0.31 -19.01
C THR A 53 5.37 0.10 -17.88
N LEU A 54 4.13 0.59 -18.03
CA LEU A 54 3.07 0.37 -17.04
C LEU A 54 2.54 -1.07 -17.03
N ILE A 55 2.64 -1.78 -18.15
CA ILE A 55 2.39 -3.23 -18.19
C ILE A 55 3.51 -3.95 -17.44
N GLU A 56 4.77 -3.55 -17.63
CA GLU A 56 5.93 -4.18 -17.00
C GLU A 56 6.04 -3.95 -15.49
N VAL A 57 5.83 -2.72 -15.01
CA VAL A 57 6.04 -2.35 -13.61
C VAL A 57 4.95 -1.46 -13.06
N ARG A 58 4.43 -1.80 -11.87
CA ARG A 58 3.59 -0.91 -11.05
C ARG A 58 3.86 -1.11 -9.57
N ALA A 59 3.80 -0.03 -8.81
CA ALA A 59 3.90 -0.07 -7.35
C ALA A 59 2.77 0.71 -6.70
N LEU A 60 2.15 0.14 -5.67
CA LEU A 60 1.24 0.81 -4.76
C LEU A 60 1.93 0.97 -3.41
N VAL A 61 1.99 2.20 -2.91
CA VAL A 61 2.60 2.55 -1.63
C VAL A 61 1.54 3.25 -0.79
N VAL A 62 1.17 2.65 0.34
CA VAL A 62 0.18 3.18 1.27
C VAL A 62 0.88 3.53 2.58
N ALA A 63 0.81 4.78 3.00
CA ALA A 63 1.48 5.27 4.20
C ALA A 63 0.49 6.08 5.06
N ILE A 64 0.10 5.53 6.20
CA ILE A 64 -0.91 6.14 7.07
C ILE A 64 -0.27 6.53 8.39
N LYS A 65 -0.25 7.83 8.68
CA LYS A 65 0.29 8.38 9.94
C LYS A 65 -0.76 8.41 11.04
N TYR A 66 -2.04 8.51 10.70
CA TYR A 66 -3.15 8.79 11.61
C TYR A 66 -3.02 10.15 12.32
N SER A 67 -4.15 10.72 12.75
CA SER A 67 -4.18 12.07 13.35
C SER A 67 -4.60 12.08 14.81
N ALA A 68 -5.22 11.01 15.32
CA ALA A 68 -5.63 10.92 16.70
C ALA A 68 -4.41 10.59 17.59
N PRO A 69 -4.13 11.36 18.65
CA PRO A 69 -2.89 11.25 19.44
C PRO A 69 -2.54 9.84 19.92
N ALA A 70 -3.55 9.04 20.27
CA ALA A 70 -3.38 7.67 20.78
C ALA A 70 -2.89 6.66 19.72
N VAL A 71 -2.99 6.98 18.43
CA VAL A 71 -2.74 6.03 17.32
C VAL A 71 -1.80 6.62 16.25
N VAL A 72 -1.07 7.70 16.54
CA VAL A 72 -0.17 8.32 15.55
C VAL A 72 1.08 7.45 15.31
N LEU A 73 1.40 7.22 14.03
CA LEU A 73 2.60 6.54 13.56
C LEU A 73 3.47 7.50 12.71
N PRO A 74 4.37 8.30 13.32
CA PRO A 74 5.08 9.36 12.61
C PRO A 74 6.17 8.85 11.64
N ALA A 75 6.55 7.58 11.73
CA ALA A 75 7.60 6.97 10.91
C ALA A 75 7.14 6.58 9.50
N THR A 76 5.85 6.31 9.30
CA THR A 76 5.32 5.66 8.08
C THR A 76 5.67 6.40 6.79
N TYR A 77 5.71 7.73 6.79
CA TYR A 77 6.14 8.52 5.62
C TYR A 77 7.63 8.37 5.31
N GLY A 78 8.46 8.24 6.33
CA GLY A 78 9.89 7.98 6.17
C GLY A 78 10.17 6.56 5.68
N ASP A 79 9.36 5.60 6.10
CA ASP A 79 9.43 4.21 5.62
C ASP A 79 9.00 4.14 4.16
N ALA A 80 7.86 4.76 3.83
CA ALA A 80 7.37 4.89 2.45
C ALA A 80 8.38 5.61 1.54
N TRP A 81 9.05 6.66 2.03
CA TRP A 81 10.14 7.29 1.28
C TRP A 81 11.27 6.30 0.96
N GLY A 82 11.70 5.52 1.96
CA GLY A 82 12.76 4.53 1.76
C GLY A 82 12.40 3.50 0.70
N ILE A 83 11.15 3.06 0.68
CA ILE A 83 10.64 2.13 -0.33
C ILE A 83 10.56 2.78 -1.70
N ILE A 84 10.00 3.98 -1.82
CA ILE A 84 9.89 4.69 -3.11
C ILE A 84 11.28 4.98 -3.68
N ASP A 85 12.21 5.49 -2.87
CA ASP A 85 13.58 5.78 -3.28
C ASP A 85 14.31 4.52 -3.78
N MET A 86 14.12 3.39 -3.09
CA MET A 86 14.63 2.10 -3.52
C MET A 86 13.99 1.64 -4.85
N LEU A 87 12.67 1.76 -4.99
CA LEU A 87 11.96 1.37 -6.21
C LEU A 87 12.44 2.19 -7.42
N GLU A 88 12.54 3.51 -7.29
CA GLU A 88 12.94 4.41 -8.36
C GLU A 88 14.41 4.22 -8.75
N HIS A 89 15.32 4.23 -7.77
CA HIS A 89 16.76 4.28 -8.07
C HIS A 89 17.42 2.90 -8.23
N ARG A 90 16.89 1.86 -7.59
CA ARG A 90 17.49 0.51 -7.63
C ARG A 90 16.71 -0.44 -8.53
N PHE A 91 15.38 -0.44 -8.41
CA PHE A 91 14.53 -1.35 -9.18
C PHE A 91 13.99 -0.76 -10.48
N ARG A 92 14.27 0.54 -10.73
CA ARG A 92 13.94 1.29 -11.94
C ARG A 92 12.44 1.35 -12.21
N TYR A 93 11.65 1.55 -11.14
CA TYR A 93 10.25 1.90 -11.25
C TYR A 93 10.16 3.40 -11.53
N PRO A 94 9.71 3.85 -12.71
CA PRO A 94 9.52 5.28 -12.95
C PRO A 94 8.44 5.83 -12.01
N SER A 95 8.56 7.08 -11.58
CA SER A 95 7.59 7.71 -10.65
C SER A 95 6.14 7.62 -11.12
N LYS A 96 5.91 7.72 -12.44
CA LYS A 96 4.61 7.53 -13.12
C LYS A 96 3.99 6.14 -12.98
N CYS A 97 4.78 5.14 -12.62
CA CYS A 97 4.36 3.76 -12.36
C CYS A 97 4.18 3.51 -10.85
N ILE A 98 4.25 4.54 -10.01
CA ILE A 98 4.07 4.46 -8.56
C ILE A 98 2.81 5.26 -8.19
N ARG A 99 1.89 4.57 -7.52
CA ARG A 99 0.70 5.16 -6.89
C ARG A 99 0.96 5.24 -5.39
N VAL A 100 0.73 6.41 -4.80
CA VAL A 100 1.00 6.70 -3.39
C VAL A 100 -0.27 7.21 -2.73
N LEU A 101 -0.71 6.51 -1.68
CA LEU A 101 -1.84 6.91 -0.82
C LEU A 101 -1.30 7.33 0.55
N ALA A 102 -1.63 8.54 1.01
CA ALA A 102 -1.18 9.03 2.31
C ALA A 102 -2.14 10.05 2.94
N ASP A 103 -2.25 10.02 4.26
CA ASP A 103 -3.11 10.94 5.04
C ASP A 103 -2.47 12.31 5.29
N GLN A 104 -1.48 12.67 4.46
CA GLN A 104 -0.86 13.99 4.37
C GLN A 104 -1.72 14.97 3.55
N VAL A 105 -2.61 14.46 2.69
CA VAL A 105 -3.62 15.30 2.02
C VAL A 105 -4.38 16.07 3.10
N ASN A 106 -4.72 17.33 2.83
CA ASN A 106 -5.56 18.13 3.72
C ASN A 106 -6.77 17.29 4.17
N SER A 107 -6.92 17.08 5.48
CA SER A 107 -7.97 16.25 6.08
C SER A 107 -9.39 16.73 5.75
N LYS A 108 -9.53 17.96 5.24
CA LYS A 108 -10.78 18.52 4.71
C LYS A 108 -11.11 18.06 3.28
N ASN A 109 -10.14 17.52 2.54
CA ASN A 109 -10.32 16.98 1.19
C ASN A 109 -10.24 15.43 1.19
N ARG A 110 -11.15 14.79 1.92
CA ARG A 110 -11.29 13.31 1.93
C ARG A 110 -11.71 12.73 0.57
N LYS A 111 -12.05 13.58 -0.40
CA LYS A 111 -12.40 13.19 -1.77
C LYS A 111 -11.17 13.04 -2.69
N ASP A 112 -10.00 13.45 -2.21
CA ASP A 112 -8.75 13.23 -2.93
C ASP A 112 -8.51 11.71 -3.08
N GLN A 113 -8.25 11.25 -4.30
CA GLN A 113 -8.03 9.84 -4.61
C GLN A 113 -6.74 9.29 -3.96
N ARG A 114 -5.87 10.18 -3.47
CA ARG A 114 -4.65 9.82 -2.73
C ARG A 114 -4.89 9.67 -1.23
N TRP A 115 -6.08 10.01 -0.73
CA TRP A 115 -6.42 9.76 0.67
C TRP A 115 -6.56 8.25 0.91
N PRO A 116 -5.95 7.67 1.95
CA PRO A 116 -5.95 6.22 2.14
C PRO A 116 -7.25 5.75 2.84
N SER A 117 -8.39 5.97 2.19
CA SER A 117 -9.67 5.33 2.56
C SER A 117 -9.67 3.85 2.19
N LYS A 118 -10.58 3.06 2.79
CA LYS A 118 -10.82 1.67 2.37
C LYS A 118 -10.99 1.57 0.86
N ALA A 119 -11.90 2.37 0.31
CA ALA A 119 -12.22 2.39 -1.12
C ALA A 119 -11.01 2.74 -2.01
N ASN A 120 -10.19 3.72 -1.61
CA ASN A 120 -9.02 4.12 -2.41
C ASN A 120 -7.88 3.09 -2.33
N ILE A 121 -7.74 2.39 -1.20
CA ILE A 121 -6.79 1.27 -1.06
C ILE A 121 -7.20 0.12 -1.98
N GLU A 122 -8.47 -0.29 -1.94
CA GLU A 122 -9.02 -1.33 -2.81
C GLU A 122 -8.88 -0.98 -4.30
N GLU A 123 -9.18 0.27 -4.67
CA GLU A 123 -8.99 0.74 -6.05
C GLU A 123 -7.51 0.82 -6.43
N GLY A 124 -6.63 1.17 -5.47
CA GLY A 124 -5.19 1.09 -5.64
C GLY A 124 -4.71 -0.33 -5.95
N ILE A 125 -5.28 -1.34 -5.27
CA ILE A 125 -4.97 -2.75 -5.50
C ILE A 125 -5.44 -3.19 -6.89
N LYS A 126 -6.66 -2.83 -7.29
CA LYS A 126 -7.17 -3.09 -8.65
C LYS A 126 -6.28 -2.47 -9.71
N TRP A 127 -5.87 -1.21 -9.53
CA TRP A 127 -4.92 -0.56 -10.44
C TRP A 127 -3.54 -1.24 -10.43
N LEU A 128 -3.10 -1.77 -9.29
CA LEU A 128 -1.84 -2.49 -9.21
C LEU A 128 -1.90 -3.76 -10.06
N THR A 129 -3.02 -4.49 -10.02
CA THR A 129 -3.14 -5.81 -10.67
C THR A 129 -3.61 -5.74 -12.12
N GLN A 130 -4.36 -4.70 -12.53
CA GLN A 130 -4.85 -4.56 -13.90
C GLN A 130 -3.71 -4.58 -14.94
N ASP A 131 -4.01 -5.05 -16.16
CA ASP A 131 -3.08 -5.19 -17.29
C ASP A 131 -1.80 -5.96 -16.94
N SER A 132 -1.87 -6.88 -15.97
CA SER A 132 -0.76 -7.76 -15.66
C SER A 132 -0.50 -8.73 -16.81
N ALA A 133 0.79 -9.00 -17.03
CA ALA A 133 1.26 -9.90 -18.07
C ALA A 133 2.36 -10.80 -17.49
N PRO A 134 2.60 -11.99 -18.07
CA PRO A 134 3.71 -12.84 -17.67
C PRO A 134 5.03 -12.06 -17.63
N GLY A 135 5.77 -12.16 -16.52
CA GLY A 135 7.03 -11.46 -16.31
C GLY A 135 6.93 -10.02 -15.78
N CYS A 136 5.72 -9.46 -15.69
CA CYS A 136 5.55 -8.14 -15.07
C CYS A 136 5.88 -8.17 -13.57
N ARG A 137 6.21 -7.01 -13.01
CA ARG A 137 6.60 -6.85 -11.59
C ARG A 137 5.66 -5.88 -10.89
N ARG A 138 5.01 -6.34 -9.85
CA ARG A 138 4.11 -5.57 -8.99
C ARG A 138 4.71 -5.45 -7.60
N PHE A 139 4.58 -4.27 -7.01
CA PHE A 139 5.06 -4.01 -5.66
C PHE A 139 3.94 -3.39 -4.83
N LEU A 140 3.63 -3.99 -3.68
CA LEU A 140 2.70 -3.42 -2.71
C LEU A 140 3.46 -3.14 -1.41
N PHE A 141 3.42 -1.90 -0.95
CA PHE A 141 3.87 -1.51 0.37
C PHE A 141 2.73 -0.91 1.16
N PHE A 142 2.58 -1.34 2.41
CA PHE A 142 1.69 -0.70 3.36
C PHE A 142 2.45 -0.44 4.66
N ALA A 143 2.37 0.79 5.17
CA ALA A 143 2.81 1.17 6.50
C ALA A 143 1.68 1.86 7.26
N GLY A 144 1.28 1.29 8.39
CA GLY A 144 0.10 1.73 9.15
C GLY A 144 -0.25 0.77 10.28
N HIS A 145 -1.45 0.93 10.85
CA HIS A 145 -1.99 -0.03 11.80
C HIS A 145 -2.57 -1.24 11.07
N GLY A 146 -2.32 -2.43 11.62
CA GLY A 146 -3.06 -3.63 11.26
C GLY A 146 -4.29 -3.78 12.15
N TYR A 147 -5.16 -4.67 11.74
CA TYR A 147 -6.35 -5.12 12.45
C TYR A 147 -6.23 -6.61 12.71
N SER A 148 -6.63 -7.04 13.89
CA SER A 148 -6.77 -8.45 14.23
C SER A 148 -7.97 -8.62 15.14
N ARG A 149 -8.82 -9.61 14.83
CA ARG A 149 -9.96 -9.98 15.66
C ARG A 149 -10.03 -11.48 15.80
N GLN A 150 -10.06 -11.94 17.05
CA GLN A 150 -10.29 -13.34 17.39
C GLN A 150 -11.77 -13.59 17.66
N PHE A 151 -12.30 -14.72 17.20
CA PHE A 151 -13.69 -15.14 17.40
C PHE A 151 -13.79 -16.66 17.28
N VAL A 152 -14.93 -17.23 17.69
CA VAL A 152 -15.15 -18.68 17.64
C VAL A 152 -16.24 -19.02 16.62
N VAL A 153 -15.95 -19.94 15.70
CA VAL A 153 -16.95 -20.51 14.77
C VAL A 153 -17.01 -22.01 14.98
N ASN A 154 -18.20 -22.53 15.32
CA ASN A 154 -18.43 -23.96 15.56
C ASN A 154 -17.46 -24.60 16.58
N GLY A 155 -17.01 -23.82 17.58
CA GLY A 155 -16.08 -24.30 18.60
C GLY A 155 -14.59 -24.22 18.22
N ASN A 156 -14.28 -23.72 17.02
CA ASN A 156 -12.91 -23.48 16.59
C ASN A 156 -12.54 -22.01 16.75
N ASP A 157 -11.35 -21.75 17.29
CA ASP A 157 -10.77 -20.41 17.35
C ASP A 157 -10.38 -19.95 15.94
N CYS A 158 -10.93 -18.82 15.53
CA CYS A 158 -10.67 -18.16 14.26
C CYS A 158 -10.03 -16.80 14.52
N THR A 159 -9.17 -16.38 13.60
CA THR A 159 -8.59 -15.03 13.58
C THR A 159 -8.86 -14.40 12.22
N GLU A 160 -9.25 -13.14 12.22
CA GLU A 160 -9.36 -12.31 11.03
C GLU A 160 -8.34 -11.18 11.15
N GLU A 161 -7.55 -10.96 10.10
CA GLU A 161 -6.57 -9.88 10.03
C GLU A 161 -6.90 -8.89 8.89
N GLY A 162 -6.32 -7.71 8.94
CA GLY A 162 -6.54 -6.71 7.90
C GLY A 162 -5.70 -5.45 8.04
N LEU A 163 -5.78 -4.61 7.02
CA LEU A 163 -5.18 -3.28 7.02
C LEU A 163 -6.19 -2.27 7.56
N LEU A 164 -5.77 -1.38 8.46
CA LEU A 164 -6.64 -0.35 9.04
C LEU A 164 -6.59 0.96 8.21
N PRO A 165 -7.61 1.30 7.41
CA PRO A 165 -7.60 2.49 6.57
C PRO A 165 -7.76 3.76 7.40
N ARG A 166 -7.59 4.92 6.76
CA ARG A 166 -7.67 6.21 7.47
C ARG A 166 -9.10 6.62 7.82
N ASP A 167 -10.08 6.10 7.11
CA ASP A 167 -11.51 6.30 7.35
C ASP A 167 -12.16 5.18 8.18
N HIS A 168 -11.35 4.35 8.85
CA HIS A 168 -11.85 3.36 9.79
C HIS A 168 -12.79 4.00 10.82
N GLN A 169 -13.83 3.27 11.21
CA GLN A 169 -14.75 3.67 12.24
C GLN A 169 -14.56 2.77 13.46
N THR A 170 -14.99 3.28 14.61
CA THR A 170 -15.05 2.52 15.85
C THR A 170 -16.49 2.48 16.34
N LEU A 171 -16.89 1.34 16.87
CA LEU A 171 -18.20 1.09 17.43
C LEU A 171 -18.08 0.83 18.93
N GLU A 172 -19.03 1.33 19.70
CA GLU A 172 -19.19 0.94 21.10
C GLU A 172 -19.99 -0.36 21.15
N THR A 173 -19.42 -1.37 21.81
CA THR A 173 -20.05 -2.66 22.04
C THR A 173 -20.14 -2.93 23.54
N PHE A 174 -21.17 -3.67 23.94
CA PHE A 174 -21.36 -4.05 25.34
C PHE A 174 -21.25 -5.56 25.44
N ASN A 175 -20.24 -6.04 26.18
CA ASN A 175 -20.01 -7.47 26.38
C ASN A 175 -21.15 -8.17 27.15
N SER A 176 -21.96 -7.39 27.87
CA SER A 176 -23.15 -7.86 28.56
C SER A 176 -24.15 -6.71 28.74
N ARG A 177 -25.45 -7.05 28.87
CA ARG A 177 -26.51 -6.07 29.22
C ARG A 177 -26.29 -5.38 30.56
N PHE A 178 -25.38 -5.88 31.39
CA PHE A 178 -25.03 -5.34 32.69
C PHE A 178 -23.64 -4.67 32.73
N ASP A 179 -22.93 -4.64 31.60
CA ASP A 179 -21.65 -3.95 31.53
C ASP A 179 -21.90 -2.44 31.36
N SER A 180 -21.40 -1.64 32.30
CA SER A 180 -21.52 -0.20 32.27
C SER A 180 -20.42 0.48 31.46
N ASN A 181 -19.41 -0.27 31.01
CA ASN A 181 -18.29 0.26 30.24
C ASN A 181 -18.34 -0.31 28.80
N PRO A 182 -18.64 0.52 27.78
CA PRO A 182 -18.57 0.07 26.40
C PRO A 182 -17.13 -0.28 26.01
N GLU A 183 -16.95 -1.41 25.34
CA GLU A 183 -15.73 -1.73 24.63
C GLU A 183 -15.76 -1.06 23.25
N VAL A 184 -14.76 -0.23 22.96
CA VAL A 184 -14.61 0.42 21.67
C VAL A 184 -13.85 -0.51 20.74
N VAL A 185 -14.54 -1.03 19.73
CA VAL A 185 -13.97 -1.94 18.72
C VAL A 185 -13.93 -1.27 17.36
N VAL A 186 -13.08 -1.74 16.44
CA VAL A 186 -13.07 -1.27 15.06
C VAL A 186 -14.29 -1.84 14.32
N ASP A 187 -14.97 -1.00 13.53
CA ASP A 187 -16.00 -1.46 12.60
C ASP A 187 -15.34 -2.27 11.48
N ARG A 188 -15.58 -3.59 11.50
CA ARG A 188 -15.06 -4.56 10.52
C ARG A 188 -15.32 -4.12 9.08
N GLU A 189 -16.46 -3.49 8.79
CA GLU A 189 -16.83 -3.05 7.44
C GLU A 189 -15.91 -1.96 6.89
N THR A 190 -15.17 -1.29 7.77
CA THR A 190 -14.21 -0.23 7.41
C THR A 190 -12.77 -0.71 7.32
N VAL A 191 -12.52 -2.01 7.53
CA VAL A 191 -11.21 -2.66 7.41
C VAL A 191 -11.03 -3.21 5.99
N VAL A 192 -9.81 -3.18 5.45
CA VAL A 192 -9.44 -3.98 4.27
C VAL A 192 -8.98 -5.33 4.79
N LEU A 193 -9.84 -6.34 4.70
CA LEU A 193 -9.57 -7.68 5.22
C LEU A 193 -8.50 -8.40 4.40
N ASP A 194 -7.73 -9.26 5.04
CA ASP A 194 -6.75 -10.15 4.42
C ASP A 194 -7.36 -10.99 3.28
N THR A 195 -8.54 -11.55 3.50
CA THR A 195 -9.29 -12.36 2.52
C THR A 195 -9.63 -11.56 1.26
N ASP A 196 -10.11 -10.33 1.42
CA ASP A 196 -10.41 -9.44 0.30
C ASP A 196 -9.16 -8.98 -0.43
N LEU A 197 -8.10 -8.68 0.32
CA LEU A 197 -6.79 -8.31 -0.20
C LEU A 197 -6.19 -9.46 -1.05
N ASN A 198 -6.13 -10.65 -0.49
CA ASN A 198 -5.59 -11.85 -1.14
C ASN A 198 -6.41 -12.21 -2.38
N ARG A 199 -7.73 -12.17 -2.30
CA ARG A 199 -8.61 -12.40 -3.45
C ARG A 199 -8.35 -11.41 -4.58
N CYS A 200 -8.32 -10.11 -4.27
CA CYS A 200 -8.07 -9.07 -5.28
C CYS A 200 -6.65 -9.18 -5.91
N LEU A 201 -5.65 -9.59 -5.13
CA LEU A 201 -4.29 -9.82 -5.63
C LEU A 201 -4.20 -11.08 -6.49
N ALA A 202 -4.80 -12.20 -6.05
CA ALA A 202 -4.76 -13.48 -6.75
C ALA A 202 -5.58 -13.45 -8.06
N GLU A 203 -6.80 -12.93 -8.03
CA GLU A 203 -7.67 -12.87 -9.22
C GLU A 203 -7.19 -11.85 -10.25
N GLY A 204 -6.49 -10.79 -9.81
CA GLY A 204 -6.09 -9.70 -10.69
C GLY A 204 -4.77 -9.94 -11.44
N LEU A 205 -3.95 -10.90 -11.02
CA LEU A 205 -2.61 -11.11 -11.58
C LEU A 205 -2.58 -12.25 -12.60
N ALA A 206 -2.04 -11.97 -13.79
CA ALA A 206 -1.79 -12.96 -14.81
C ALA A 206 -0.73 -13.97 -14.38
N ASP A 207 -0.86 -15.21 -14.85
CA ASP A 207 0.12 -16.27 -14.64
C ASP A 207 1.54 -15.81 -15.03
N GLY A 208 2.49 -16.06 -14.14
CA GLY A 208 3.89 -15.65 -14.33
C GLY A 208 4.18 -14.19 -14.02
N ALA A 209 3.20 -13.39 -13.57
CA ALA A 209 3.47 -12.10 -12.93
C ALA A 209 4.23 -12.30 -11.60
N LYS A 210 5.05 -11.32 -11.21
CA LYS A 210 5.77 -11.32 -9.93
C LYS A 210 5.20 -10.24 -9.04
N LEU A 211 4.60 -10.63 -7.92
CA LEU A 211 4.17 -9.73 -6.87
C LEU A 211 5.16 -9.77 -5.72
N THR A 212 5.57 -8.59 -5.23
CA THR A 212 6.26 -8.43 -3.95
C THR A 212 5.38 -7.58 -3.05
N VAL A 213 5.09 -8.10 -1.85
CA VAL A 213 4.30 -7.39 -0.85
C VAL A 213 5.13 -7.19 0.40
N MET A 214 5.05 -6.00 0.98
CA MET A 214 5.70 -5.66 2.24
C MET A 214 4.74 -4.89 3.13
N PHE A 215 4.47 -5.46 4.31
CA PHE A 215 3.64 -4.88 5.34
C PHE A 215 4.52 -4.43 6.50
N ASP A 216 4.47 -3.14 6.80
CA ASP A 216 5.02 -2.53 8.01
C ASP A 216 3.84 -2.16 8.94
N CYS A 217 3.25 -3.19 9.52
CA CYS A 217 2.14 -3.11 10.47
C CYS A 217 2.18 -4.29 11.44
N CYS A 218 1.55 -4.14 12.60
CA CYS A 218 1.31 -5.27 13.50
C CYS A 218 0.27 -6.23 12.89
N TYR A 219 0.30 -7.52 13.25
CA TYR A 219 -0.66 -8.55 12.79
C TYR A 219 -0.69 -8.72 11.26
N SER A 220 0.50 -8.88 10.68
CA SER A 220 0.68 -8.99 9.23
C SER A 220 0.87 -10.41 8.70
N GLY A 221 0.73 -11.43 9.57
CA GLY A 221 1.08 -12.81 9.24
C GLY A 221 0.10 -13.47 8.27
N GLY A 222 -1.20 -13.23 8.45
CA GLY A 222 -2.29 -13.69 7.58
C GLY A 222 -2.52 -12.80 6.35
N LEU A 223 -1.97 -11.57 6.34
CA LEU A 223 -2.12 -10.63 5.22
C LEU A 223 -1.53 -11.12 3.89
N SER A 224 -0.66 -12.13 3.92
CA SER A 224 -0.07 -12.75 2.72
C SER A 224 -0.37 -14.25 2.60
N GLY A 225 -1.36 -14.75 3.35
CA GLY A 225 -1.67 -16.18 3.42
C GLY A 225 -1.98 -16.81 2.07
N ASN A 226 -1.10 -17.72 1.63
CA ASN A 226 -1.50 -18.90 0.86
C ASN A 226 -2.00 -19.93 1.87
N ASP A 227 -3.15 -19.67 2.50
CA ASP A 227 -3.73 -20.68 3.36
C ASP A 227 -4.51 -21.63 2.47
N ASP A 228 -4.01 -22.87 2.37
CA ASP A 228 -4.79 -24.04 1.98
C ASP A 228 -5.97 -24.15 2.95
N ASP A 229 -7.03 -23.35 2.74
CA ASP A 229 -8.30 -23.53 3.43
C ASP A 229 -9.04 -24.68 2.75
N PRO A 230 -9.12 -25.87 3.37
CA PRO A 230 -9.83 -26.99 2.79
C PRO A 230 -11.35 -26.77 2.70
N ASN A 231 -11.89 -25.67 3.24
CA ASN A 231 -13.31 -25.31 3.16
C ASN A 231 -13.66 -24.30 2.06
N LEU A 232 -12.70 -23.89 1.23
CA LEU A 232 -12.94 -23.06 0.03
C LEU A 232 -13.01 -23.87 -1.27
N MET A 233 -13.22 -25.20 -1.20
CA MET A 233 -13.61 -26.06 -2.33
C MET A 233 -15.08 -26.45 -2.29
#